data_AF-A0A8T3SAA8-F1
#
_entry.id   AF-A0A8T3SAA8-F1
#
_cell.length_a   1.000
_cell.length_b   1.000
_cell.length_c   1.000
_cell.angle_alpha   90.00
_cell.angle_beta   90.00
_cell.angle_gamma   90.00
#
_symmetry.space_group_name_H-M   'P 1'
#
loop_
_entity.id
_entity.type
_entity.pdbx_description
1 polymer ?
#
loop_
_entity_poly.entity_id
_entity_poly.type
_entity_poly.pdbx_seq_one_letter_code
_entity_poly.pdbx_strand_id
1 'polypeptide(L)'
;MTSGGVARRALATGLLLGVMALCQGCITTTVGTDTASPACADRVLDLRQPPTRAGLEMRDGRAWTSWACDKGFQSRIHLPGGKSTTMLSRLVAVDSYGAAEPDIGEPTGIDVHSTALSIDAGASLAGQVASDLGIDASELETWRVRAETSTTTDVIETSFMRSQVSEVLTELRVVHHPHADTTYVHLIMSW
;
A
#
# COMPACT_ATOMS: atom_id res chain seq x y z
N MET A 1 46.72 73.44 3.71
CA MET A 1 46.70 74.23 2.45
C MET A 1 45.53 73.70 1.62
N THR A 2 44.33 74.26 1.82
CA THR A 2 43.63 75.19 0.88
C THR A 2 43.30 74.49 -0.45
N SER A 3 42.05 74.29 -0.90
CA SER A 3 40.93 75.25 -1.07
C SER A 3 39.71 74.47 -1.61
N GLY A 4 38.50 74.58 -1.03
CA GLY A 4 37.30 75.23 -1.63
C GLY A 4 36.30 74.19 -2.20
N GLY A 5 35.04 74.00 -1.76
CA GLY A 5 33.92 74.93 -1.53
C GLY A 5 33.37 75.42 -2.89
N VAL A 6 32.13 75.29 -3.37
CA VAL A 6 30.73 75.32 -2.85
C VAL A 6 29.82 74.79 -4.01
N ALA A 7 28.99 73.75 -3.90
CA ALA A 7 27.58 73.64 -3.43
C ALA A 7 26.43 74.16 -4.34
N ARG A 8 25.39 73.29 -4.51
CA ARG A 8 23.92 73.52 -4.73
C ARG A 8 23.46 73.78 -6.18
N ARG A 9 22.38 73.21 -6.76
CA ARG A 9 21.17 72.41 -6.39
C ARG A 9 20.76 71.66 -7.69
N ALA A 10 20.50 70.34 -7.71
CA ALA A 10 19.35 69.57 -7.19
C ALA A 10 18.03 69.68 -7.99
N LEU A 11 17.51 68.48 -8.29
CA LEU A 11 16.16 68.04 -8.68
C LEU A 11 15.92 67.78 -10.19
N ALA A 12 15.29 66.68 -10.62
CA ALA A 12 15.13 65.31 -10.14
C ALA A 12 14.22 64.57 -11.16
N THR A 13 14.25 63.24 -11.07
CA THR A 13 13.16 62.30 -11.39
C THR A 13 13.08 61.77 -12.82
N GLY A 14 13.29 60.46 -12.93
CA GLY A 14 13.05 59.67 -14.13
C GLY A 14 13.64 58.27 -14.01
N LEU A 15 13.24 57.57 -12.95
CA LEU A 15 13.60 56.18 -12.66
C LEU A 15 12.81 55.25 -13.59
N LEU A 16 13.50 54.36 -14.32
CA LEU A 16 12.96 53.04 -14.70
C LEU A 16 14.12 52.13 -15.11
N LEU A 17 14.55 51.31 -14.14
CA LEU A 17 15.46 50.19 -14.34
C LEU A 17 14.69 49.01 -14.94
N GLY A 18 15.12 48.56 -16.12
CA GLY A 18 14.87 47.20 -16.61
C GLY A 18 16.19 46.42 -16.57
N VAL A 19 16.37 45.58 -15.55
CA VAL A 19 17.53 44.68 -15.43
C VAL A 19 17.20 43.38 -16.16
N MET A 20 17.82 43.15 -17.31
CA MET A 20 17.98 41.79 -17.86
C MET A 20 19.20 41.15 -17.21
N ALA A 21 18.98 40.18 -16.32
CA ALA A 21 20.03 39.34 -15.77
C ALA A 21 19.88 37.91 -16.31
N LEU A 22 20.99 37.44 -16.86
CA LEU A 22 21.25 36.11 -17.41
C LEU A 22 21.04 35.02 -16.34
N CYS A 23 20.28 33.97 -16.67
CA CYS A 23 20.41 32.68 -16.00
C CYS A 23 20.83 31.62 -17.02
N GLN A 24 22.05 31.14 -16.82
CA GLN A 24 22.67 30.02 -17.49
C GLN A 24 21.83 28.76 -17.25
N GLY A 25 21.47 28.06 -18.32
CA GLY A 25 20.78 26.79 -18.23
C GLY A 25 21.69 25.72 -17.64
N CYS A 26 21.40 25.31 -16.39
CA CYS A 26 21.81 24.00 -15.90
C CYS A 26 21.08 22.95 -16.76
N ILE A 27 21.83 22.21 -17.58
CA ILE A 27 21.37 20.94 -18.12
C ILE A 27 21.40 19.95 -16.97
N THR A 28 20.30 19.81 -16.26
CA THR A 28 20.05 18.66 -15.40
C THR A 28 19.86 17.46 -16.31
N THR A 29 20.89 16.62 -16.43
CA THR A 29 20.73 15.23 -16.87
C THR A 29 19.68 14.58 -15.97
N THR A 30 18.51 14.33 -16.53
CA THR A 30 17.46 13.53 -15.91
C THR A 30 18.05 12.15 -15.64
N VAL A 31 18.33 11.86 -14.37
CA VAL A 31 18.63 10.50 -13.92
C VAL A 31 17.44 9.65 -14.35
N GLY A 32 17.71 8.61 -15.13
CA GLY A 32 16.69 7.71 -15.64
C GLY A 32 15.81 7.26 -14.49
N THR A 33 14.52 7.59 -14.57
CA THR A 33 13.51 6.95 -13.74
C THR A 33 13.57 5.47 -14.07
N ASP A 34 14.16 4.69 -13.17
CA ASP A 34 13.96 3.24 -13.11
C ASP A 34 12.46 3.02 -13.23
N THR A 35 12.05 2.55 -14.41
CA THR A 35 10.66 2.29 -14.70
C THR A 35 10.38 1.02 -13.90
N ALA A 36 9.89 1.18 -12.68
CA ALA A 36 9.46 0.07 -11.85
C ALA A 36 8.59 -0.84 -12.73
N SER A 37 8.91 -2.13 -12.75
CA SER A 37 8.10 -3.10 -13.48
C SER A 37 6.63 -2.85 -13.14
N PRO A 38 5.71 -2.80 -14.11
CA PRO A 38 4.29 -2.56 -13.83
C PRO A 38 3.69 -3.58 -12.84
N ALA A 39 4.35 -4.72 -12.65
CA ALA A 39 4.02 -5.71 -11.62
C ALA A 39 4.28 -5.24 -10.17
N CYS A 40 5.17 -4.27 -9.97
CA CYS A 40 5.56 -3.72 -8.66
C CYS A 40 4.97 -2.33 -8.41
N ALA A 41 4.00 -1.89 -9.22
CA ALA A 41 3.31 -0.63 -8.98
C ALA A 41 2.38 -0.76 -7.78
N ASP A 42 2.35 0.29 -6.95
CA ASP A 42 1.40 0.41 -5.84
C ASP A 42 -0.05 0.24 -6.32
N ARG A 43 -0.88 -0.40 -5.50
CA ARG A 43 -2.26 -0.73 -5.82
C ARG A 43 -3.21 -0.01 -4.88
N VAL A 44 -4.28 0.52 -5.44
CA VAL A 44 -5.42 1.06 -4.69
C VAL A 44 -6.60 0.15 -4.99
N LEU A 45 -7.06 -0.57 -3.97
CA LEU A 45 -8.22 -1.45 -4.01
C LEU A 45 -9.38 -0.70 -3.36
N ASP A 46 -10.21 -0.06 -4.19
CA ASP A 46 -11.43 0.59 -3.73
C ASP A 46 -12.59 -0.39 -3.73
N LEU A 47 -12.90 -0.92 -2.54
CA LEU A 47 -13.93 -1.93 -2.31
C LEU A 47 -15.11 -1.34 -1.53
N ARG A 48 -15.31 -0.02 -1.63
CA ARG A 48 -16.51 0.65 -1.11
C ARG A 48 -17.78 0.22 -1.85
N GLN A 49 -17.62 -0.39 -3.02
CA GLN A 49 -18.64 -1.09 -3.81
C GLN A 49 -18.05 -2.42 -4.26
N PRO A 50 -18.87 -3.44 -4.57
CA PRO A 50 -18.36 -4.67 -5.20
C PRO A 50 -17.53 -4.33 -6.45
N PRO A 51 -16.30 -4.87 -6.57
CA PRO A 51 -15.43 -4.57 -7.69
C PRO A 51 -15.94 -5.23 -8.97
N THR A 52 -15.51 -4.70 -10.11
CA THR A 52 -15.77 -5.28 -11.42
C THR A 52 -14.55 -6.01 -11.96
N ARG A 53 -14.74 -6.97 -12.88
CA ARG A 53 -13.66 -7.65 -13.61
C ARG A 53 -12.70 -6.65 -14.24
N ALA A 54 -13.25 -5.68 -14.97
CA ALA A 54 -12.46 -4.64 -15.65
C ALA A 54 -11.68 -3.78 -14.64
N GLY A 55 -12.30 -3.40 -13.52
CA GLY A 55 -11.65 -2.62 -12.46
C GLY A 55 -10.48 -3.33 -11.79
N LEU A 56 -10.46 -4.67 -11.81
CA LEU A 56 -9.38 -5.50 -11.28
C LEU A 56 -8.52 -6.14 -12.38
N GLU A 57 -8.57 -5.63 -13.61
CA GLU A 57 -7.79 -6.14 -14.76
C GLU A 57 -7.98 -7.65 -15.02
N MET A 58 -9.12 -8.21 -14.59
CA MET A 58 -9.46 -9.62 -14.71
C MET A 58 -10.03 -9.90 -16.10
N ARG A 59 -9.31 -10.71 -16.88
CA ARG A 59 -9.64 -10.99 -18.29
C ARG A 59 -10.80 -11.97 -18.41
N ASP A 60 -11.67 -11.79 -19.39
CA ASP A 60 -12.73 -12.76 -19.73
C ASP A 60 -12.16 -14.16 -19.99
N GLY A 61 -12.92 -15.19 -19.61
CA GLY A 61 -12.48 -16.58 -19.73
C GLY A 61 -11.47 -16.99 -18.66
N ARG A 62 -11.29 -16.19 -17.60
CA ARG A 62 -10.45 -16.52 -16.44
C ARG A 62 -11.21 -16.31 -15.14
N ALA A 63 -11.17 -17.30 -14.26
CA ALA A 63 -11.72 -17.19 -12.91
C ALA A 63 -10.81 -16.43 -11.92
N TRP A 64 -9.63 -15.96 -12.33
CA TRP A 64 -8.68 -15.29 -11.44
C TRP A 64 -7.69 -14.36 -12.15
N THR A 65 -7.10 -13.45 -11.38
CA THR A 65 -5.94 -12.63 -11.75
C THR A 65 -5.08 -12.36 -10.52
N SER A 66 -3.84 -11.91 -10.71
CA SER A 66 -2.96 -11.56 -9.60
C SER A 66 -1.92 -10.53 -9.98
N TRP A 67 -1.53 -9.72 -9.00
CA TRP A 67 -0.35 -8.86 -9.09
C TRP A 67 0.67 -9.28 -8.04
N ALA A 68 1.90 -9.53 -8.46
CA ALA A 68 2.97 -10.02 -7.58
C ALA A 68 4.29 -9.28 -7.81
N CYS A 69 5.01 -9.00 -6.73
CA CYS A 69 6.35 -8.42 -6.76
C CYS A 69 7.18 -8.96 -5.60
N ASP A 70 8.36 -9.52 -5.89
CA ASP A 70 9.23 -10.11 -4.86
C ASP A 70 9.70 -9.10 -3.81
N LYS A 71 9.89 -7.84 -4.22
CA LYS A 71 10.27 -6.74 -3.32
C LYS A 71 9.08 -6.11 -2.60
N GLY A 72 7.87 -6.53 -2.95
CA GLY A 72 6.61 -5.95 -2.51
C GLY A 72 6.24 -4.64 -3.22
N PHE A 73 4.99 -4.23 -3.01
CA PHE A 73 4.38 -2.97 -3.44
C PHE A 73 3.36 -2.52 -2.37
N GLN A 74 3.04 -1.23 -2.28
CA GLN A 74 2.03 -0.79 -1.32
C GLN A 74 0.63 -1.11 -1.84
N SER A 75 -0.16 -1.84 -1.05
CA SER A 75 -1.60 -2.01 -1.27
C SER A 75 -2.36 -1.11 -0.31
N ARG A 76 -3.15 -0.20 -0.86
CA ARG A 76 -4.10 0.64 -0.14
C ARG A 76 -5.51 0.11 -0.35
N ILE A 77 -6.17 -0.28 0.73
CA ILE A 77 -7.51 -0.89 0.70
C ILE A 77 -8.50 0.10 1.30
N HIS A 78 -9.57 0.39 0.57
CA HIS A 78 -10.68 1.21 1.05
C HIS A 78 -11.96 0.36 1.13
N LEU A 79 -12.59 0.34 2.30
CA LEU A 79 -13.82 -0.38 2.57
C LEU A 79 -14.98 0.59 2.84
N PRO A 80 -16.24 0.12 2.82
CA PRO A 80 -17.39 0.91 3.25
C PRO A 80 -17.22 1.48 4.67
N GLY A 81 -17.97 2.53 4.98
CA GLY A 81 -17.91 3.17 6.31
C GLY A 81 -16.64 3.98 6.58
N GLY A 82 -15.88 4.32 5.53
CA GLY A 82 -14.67 5.14 5.65
C GLY A 82 -13.45 4.39 6.21
N LYS A 83 -13.53 3.06 6.33
CA LYS A 83 -12.41 2.24 6.81
C LYS A 83 -11.39 2.05 5.71
N SER A 84 -10.12 2.06 6.09
CA SER A 84 -9.03 1.83 5.14
C SER A 84 -7.77 1.37 5.86
N THR A 85 -7.00 0.52 5.19
CA THR A 85 -5.68 0.12 5.68
C THR A 85 -4.66 0.14 4.54
N THR A 86 -3.38 0.10 4.90
CA THR A 86 -2.28 0.01 3.96
C THR A 86 -1.33 -1.08 4.41
N MET A 87 -0.83 -1.88 3.48
CA MET A 87 0.18 -2.89 3.78
C MET A 87 1.17 -3.04 2.62
N LEU A 88 2.42 -3.33 2.95
CA LEU A 88 3.42 -3.74 1.96
C LEU A 88 3.12 -5.19 1.55
N SER A 89 2.59 -5.36 0.34
CA SER A 89 2.13 -6.63 -0.19
C SER A 89 3.13 -7.23 -1.16
N ARG A 90 3.31 -8.55 -1.13
CA ARG A 90 4.03 -9.27 -2.19
C ARG A 90 3.10 -9.78 -3.29
N LEU A 91 1.82 -10.00 -2.95
CA LEU A 91 0.82 -10.58 -3.82
C LEU A 91 -0.56 -10.01 -3.47
N VAL A 92 -1.32 -9.66 -4.50
CA VAL A 92 -2.77 -9.49 -4.42
C VAL A 92 -3.37 -10.46 -5.42
N ALA A 93 -4.13 -11.42 -4.94
CA ALA A 93 -4.87 -12.38 -5.76
C ALA A 93 -6.35 -12.01 -5.76
N VAL A 94 -7.00 -12.14 -6.91
CA VAL A 94 -8.42 -11.87 -7.12
C VAL A 94 -9.03 -13.07 -7.81
N ASP A 95 -10.19 -13.53 -7.34
CA ASP A 95 -10.89 -14.65 -7.93
C ASP A 95 -12.41 -14.43 -8.00
N SER A 96 -13.07 -15.24 -8.82
CA SER A 96 -14.53 -15.34 -8.98
C SER A 96 -15.01 -16.78 -8.73
N TYR A 97 -14.28 -17.58 -7.95
CA TYR A 97 -14.63 -19.00 -7.75
C TYR A 97 -15.98 -19.19 -7.03
N GLY A 98 -16.45 -18.17 -6.31
CA GLY A 98 -17.77 -18.15 -5.69
C GLY A 98 -18.92 -17.75 -6.63
N ALA A 99 -18.63 -17.28 -7.84
CA ALA A 99 -19.65 -16.86 -8.80
C ALA A 99 -20.33 -18.05 -9.48
N ALA A 100 -21.56 -17.85 -9.97
CA ALA A 100 -22.29 -18.88 -10.72
C ALA A 100 -21.57 -19.30 -12.02
N GLU A 101 -20.91 -18.34 -12.69
CA GLU A 101 -20.12 -18.57 -13.90
C GLU A 101 -18.72 -17.96 -13.70
N PRO A 102 -17.76 -18.63 -13.06
CA PRO A 102 -16.49 -18.03 -12.65
C PRO A 102 -15.72 -17.34 -13.79
N ASP A 103 -15.76 -17.89 -15.00
CA ASP A 103 -14.98 -17.38 -16.13
C ASP A 103 -15.48 -16.04 -16.70
N ILE A 104 -16.73 -15.65 -16.38
CA ILE A 104 -17.35 -14.41 -16.88
C ILE A 104 -18.02 -13.59 -15.78
N GLY A 105 -18.23 -14.17 -14.60
CA GLY A 105 -18.87 -13.52 -13.46
C GLY A 105 -17.95 -12.48 -12.81
N GLU A 106 -18.56 -11.57 -12.06
CA GLU A 106 -17.79 -10.62 -11.28
C GLU A 106 -16.93 -11.33 -10.23
N PRO A 107 -15.82 -10.71 -9.79
CA PRO A 107 -15.02 -11.27 -8.71
C PRO A 107 -15.88 -11.53 -7.47
N THR A 108 -15.42 -12.43 -6.61
CA THR A 108 -16.06 -12.79 -5.33
C THR A 108 -15.08 -12.77 -4.17
N GLY A 109 -13.78 -12.78 -4.46
CA GLY A 109 -12.72 -12.84 -3.47
C GLY A 109 -11.51 -12.00 -3.87
N ILE A 110 -10.90 -11.39 -2.86
CA ILE A 110 -9.57 -10.76 -2.94
C ILE A 110 -8.75 -11.23 -1.74
N ASP A 111 -7.52 -11.68 -1.98
CA ASP A 111 -6.55 -12.07 -0.95
C ASP A 111 -5.27 -11.24 -1.10
N VAL A 112 -4.99 -10.40 -0.11
CA VAL A 112 -3.81 -9.52 -0.07
C VAL A 112 -2.77 -10.10 0.88
N HIS A 113 -1.62 -10.50 0.35
CA HIS A 113 -0.52 -11.13 1.10
C HIS A 113 0.57 -10.12 1.40
N SER A 114 1.01 -10.03 2.65
CA SER A 114 2.20 -9.26 3.02
C SER A 114 3.47 -9.83 2.39
N THR A 115 4.54 -9.05 2.41
CA THR A 115 5.90 -9.63 2.31
C THR A 115 6.19 -10.57 3.49
N ALA A 116 7.29 -11.31 3.41
CA ALA A 116 7.82 -12.06 4.55
C ALA A 116 8.15 -11.12 5.72
N LEU A 117 7.77 -11.51 6.94
CA LEU A 117 7.95 -10.74 8.18
C LEU A 117 8.51 -11.63 9.30
N SER A 118 9.09 -11.03 10.33
CA SER A 118 9.28 -11.72 11.62
C SER A 118 7.94 -11.92 12.33
N ILE A 119 7.90 -12.73 13.40
CA ILE A 119 6.71 -12.88 14.26
C ILE A 119 6.23 -11.52 14.78
N ASP A 120 7.13 -10.72 15.38
CA ASP A 120 6.78 -9.40 15.93
C ASP A 120 6.27 -8.43 14.85
N ALA A 121 6.92 -8.40 13.68
CA ALA A 121 6.48 -7.54 12.58
C ALA A 121 5.13 -8.00 12.02
N GLY A 122 4.88 -9.30 11.96
CA GLY A 122 3.59 -9.88 11.58
C GLY A 122 2.48 -9.55 12.59
N ALA A 123 2.75 -9.67 13.89
CA ALA A 123 1.84 -9.28 14.95
C ALA A 123 1.52 -7.78 14.88
N SER A 124 2.55 -6.94 14.71
CA SER A 124 2.37 -5.49 14.61
C SER A 124 1.53 -5.10 13.39
N LEU A 125 1.82 -5.67 12.21
CA LEU A 125 1.03 -5.43 11.00
C LEU A 125 -0.41 -5.91 11.15
N ALA A 126 -0.63 -7.11 11.69
CA ALA A 126 -1.97 -7.63 11.93
C ALA A 126 -2.77 -6.75 12.91
N GLY A 127 -2.14 -6.28 13.99
CA GLY A 127 -2.77 -5.36 14.94
C GLY A 127 -3.15 -4.03 14.31
N GLN A 128 -2.30 -3.48 13.44
CA GLN A 128 -2.61 -2.27 12.67
C GLN A 128 -3.81 -2.49 11.74
N VAL A 129 -3.77 -3.53 10.90
CA VAL A 129 -4.86 -3.84 9.97
C VAL A 129 -6.17 -4.08 10.72
N ALA A 130 -6.12 -4.80 11.84
CA ALA A 130 -7.29 -5.06 12.65
C ALA A 130 -7.87 -3.78 13.25
N SER A 131 -7.04 -2.88 13.77
CA SER A 131 -7.48 -1.57 14.26
C SER A 131 -8.10 -0.72 13.15
N ASP A 132 -7.44 -0.61 12.00
CA ASP A 132 -7.86 0.18 10.84
C ASP A 132 -9.25 -0.26 10.31
N LEU A 133 -9.49 -1.57 10.32
CA LEU A 133 -10.70 -2.18 9.77
C LEU A 133 -11.75 -2.50 10.85
N GLY A 134 -11.44 -2.29 12.13
CA GLY A 134 -12.29 -2.66 13.27
C GLY A 134 -12.58 -4.17 13.31
N ILE A 135 -11.53 -4.97 13.17
CA ILE A 135 -11.52 -6.42 13.40
C ILE A 135 -11.09 -6.65 14.85
N ASP A 136 -11.75 -7.57 15.56
CA ASP A 136 -11.31 -7.96 16.90
C ASP A 136 -10.00 -8.75 16.82
N ALA A 137 -8.95 -8.21 17.45
CA ALA A 137 -7.61 -8.79 17.51
C ALA A 137 -7.29 -9.41 18.88
N SER A 138 -8.30 -9.73 19.69
CA SER A 138 -8.14 -10.33 21.02
C SER A 138 -7.28 -11.60 21.03
N GLU A 139 -7.32 -12.39 19.96
CA GLU A 139 -6.53 -13.63 19.80
C GLU A 139 -5.09 -13.42 19.33
N LEU A 140 -4.69 -12.18 19.00
CA LEU A 140 -3.42 -11.92 18.34
C LEU A 140 -2.22 -12.12 19.28
N GLU A 141 -2.31 -11.69 20.54
CA GLU A 141 -1.23 -11.90 21.50
C GLU A 141 -1.09 -13.39 21.87
N THR A 142 -2.22 -14.09 22.01
CA THR A 142 -2.21 -15.55 22.22
C THR A 142 -1.51 -16.25 21.06
N TRP A 143 -1.79 -15.85 19.82
CA TRP A 143 -1.09 -16.37 18.65
C TRP A 143 0.40 -16.06 18.66
N ARG A 144 0.80 -14.82 19.01
CA ARG A 144 2.21 -14.40 19.06
C ARG A 144 3.01 -15.29 20.01
N VAL A 145 2.50 -15.50 21.22
CA VAL A 145 3.13 -16.37 22.23
C VAL A 145 3.24 -17.83 21.73
N ARG A 146 2.20 -18.37 21.07
CA ARG A 146 2.28 -19.72 20.48
C ARG A 146 3.33 -19.81 19.37
N ALA A 147 3.39 -18.82 18.50
CA ALA A 147 4.38 -18.76 17.42
C ALA A 147 5.82 -18.70 17.97
N GLU A 148 6.09 -17.87 18.96
CA GLU A 148 7.42 -17.72 19.58
C GLU A 148 7.88 -18.98 20.33
N THR A 149 6.94 -19.72 20.92
CA THR A 149 7.24 -20.91 21.73
C THR A 149 7.15 -22.22 20.96
N SER A 150 6.76 -22.16 19.68
CA SER A 150 6.69 -23.34 18.82
C SER A 150 8.09 -23.88 18.55
N THR A 151 8.35 -25.08 19.05
CA THR A 151 9.61 -25.82 18.85
C THR A 151 9.47 -26.90 17.78
N THR A 152 8.24 -27.14 17.33
CA THR A 152 7.93 -28.10 16.27
C THR A 152 7.97 -27.40 14.93
N THR A 153 8.95 -27.76 14.11
CA THR A 153 9.19 -27.10 12.82
C THR A 153 8.03 -27.26 11.85
N ASP A 154 7.20 -28.30 12.03
CA ASP A 154 6.18 -28.74 11.08
C ASP A 154 4.78 -28.14 11.35
N VAL A 155 4.61 -27.39 12.45
CA VAL A 155 3.31 -26.81 12.83
C VAL A 155 3.22 -25.36 12.39
N ILE A 156 2.36 -25.08 11.41
CA ILE A 156 2.06 -23.72 10.96
C ILE A 156 1.12 -23.07 11.98
N GLU A 157 1.65 -22.13 12.77
CA GLU A 157 0.84 -21.37 13.72
C GLU A 157 0.00 -20.33 12.97
N THR A 158 -1.32 -20.48 13.05
CA THR A 158 -2.27 -19.61 12.36
C THR A 158 -3.24 -18.96 13.35
N SER A 159 -3.53 -17.68 13.14
CA SER A 159 -4.69 -17.01 13.75
C SER A 159 -5.63 -16.51 12.67
N PHE A 160 -6.93 -16.56 12.95
CA PHE A 160 -8.00 -16.09 12.08
C PHE A 160 -8.86 -15.10 12.86
N MET A 161 -8.99 -13.90 12.34
CA MET A 161 -9.83 -12.85 12.91
C MET A 161 -10.77 -12.36 11.83
N ARG A 162 -12.04 -12.16 12.16
CA ARG A 162 -13.08 -11.82 11.17
C ARG A 162 -13.88 -10.61 11.60
N SER A 163 -14.33 -9.83 10.63
CA SER A 163 -15.29 -8.76 10.83
C SER A 163 -16.13 -8.58 9.58
N GLN A 164 -17.34 -8.05 9.76
CA GLN A 164 -18.21 -7.66 8.66
C GLN A 164 -18.17 -6.13 8.55
N VAL A 165 -17.70 -5.60 7.42
CA VAL A 165 -17.70 -4.17 7.11
C VAL A 165 -18.74 -3.90 6.03
N SER A 166 -19.97 -3.58 6.47
CA SER A 166 -21.15 -3.50 5.59
C SER A 166 -21.42 -4.84 4.89
N GLU A 167 -21.26 -4.92 3.57
CA GLU A 167 -21.49 -6.15 2.79
C GLU A 167 -20.20 -6.95 2.59
N VAL A 168 -19.04 -6.40 2.97
CA VAL A 168 -17.74 -7.07 2.82
C VAL A 168 -17.41 -7.87 4.07
N LEU A 169 -17.29 -9.19 3.91
CA LEU A 169 -16.68 -10.07 4.91
C LEU A 169 -15.16 -9.87 4.83
N THR A 170 -14.55 -9.50 5.94
CA THR A 170 -13.10 -9.33 6.09
C THR A 170 -12.55 -10.41 7.00
N GLU A 171 -11.54 -11.13 6.54
CA GLU A 171 -10.77 -12.09 7.32
C GLU A 171 -9.30 -11.67 7.32
N LEU A 172 -8.76 -11.50 8.52
CA LEU A 172 -7.34 -11.28 8.76
C LEU A 172 -6.74 -12.61 9.25
N ARG A 173 -5.81 -13.14 8.47
CA ARG A 173 -5.10 -14.38 8.79
C ARG A 173 -3.62 -14.09 9.00
N VAL A 174 -3.06 -14.56 10.10
CA VAL A 174 -1.63 -14.45 10.40
C VAL A 174 -1.04 -15.84 10.44
N VAL A 175 -0.01 -16.10 9.65
CA VAL A 175 0.56 -17.43 9.41
C VAL A 175 2.06 -17.40 9.68
N HIS A 176 2.54 -18.19 10.63
CA HIS A 176 3.97 -18.38 10.85
C HIS A 176 4.43 -19.74 10.29
N HIS A 177 5.51 -19.72 9.50
CA HIS A 177 6.19 -20.88 8.94
C HIS A 177 7.50 -21.11 9.71
N PRO A 178 7.54 -22.03 10.69
CA PRO A 178 8.70 -22.17 11.58
C PRO A 178 9.98 -22.58 10.85
N HIS A 179 9.87 -23.42 9.81
CA HIS A 179 11.03 -23.84 9.00
C HIS A 179 11.77 -22.68 8.33
N ALA A 180 11.06 -21.62 7.97
CA ALA A 180 11.61 -20.45 7.29
C ALA A 180 11.77 -19.27 8.24
N ASP A 181 11.39 -19.42 9.52
CA ASP A 181 11.24 -18.35 10.50
C ASP A 181 10.57 -17.10 9.89
N THR A 182 9.46 -17.34 9.19
CA THR A 182 8.79 -16.31 8.40
C THR A 182 7.30 -16.28 8.68
N THR A 183 6.78 -15.08 8.88
CA THR A 183 5.37 -14.80 9.07
C THR A 183 4.80 -14.07 7.86
N TYR A 184 3.56 -14.41 7.49
CA TYR A 184 2.76 -13.70 6.50
C TYR A 184 1.44 -13.25 7.11
N VAL A 185 1.00 -12.07 6.72
CA VAL A 185 -0.33 -11.53 7.04
C VAL A 185 -1.14 -11.52 5.75
N HIS A 186 -2.32 -12.12 5.79
CA HIS A 186 -3.28 -12.18 4.70
C HIS A 186 -4.51 -11.38 5.10
N LEU A 187 -4.92 -10.44 4.24
CA LEU A 187 -6.21 -9.79 4.33
C LEU A 187 -7.10 -10.32 3.20
N ILE A 188 -8.07 -11.14 3.57
CA ILE A 188 -9.01 -11.78 2.67
C ILE A 188 -10.34 -11.03 2.75
N MET A 189 -10.91 -10.70 1.60
CA MET A 189 -12.15 -9.94 1.47
C MET A 189 -13.07 -10.62 0.48
N SER A 190 -14.34 -10.81 0.87
CA SER A 190 -15.39 -11.39 0.03
C SER A 190 -16.71 -10.64 0.21
N TRP A 191 -17.63 -10.80 -0.74
CA TRP A 191 -18.96 -10.18 -0.73
C TRP A 191 -20.02 -11.16 -1.23
#